data_AF-A0A0D9Y4U3-F1
#
_entry.id   AF-A0A0D9Y4U3-F1
#
_cell.length_a   1.000
_cell.length_b   1.000
_cell.length_c   1.000
_cell.angle_alpha   90.00
_cell.angle_beta   90.00
_cell.angle_gamma   90.00
#
_symmetry.space_group_name_H-M   'P 1'
#
loop_
_entity.id
_entity.type
_entity.pdbx_description
1 polymer ?
#
loop_
_entity_poly.entity_id
_entity_poly.type
_entity_poly.pdbx_seq_one_letter_code
_entity_poly.pdbx_strand_id
1 'polypeptide(L)'
;MQVKQKVYELYKGTVERVTGPRTVSAFLDKGVLSVPEFILAGDNLVSKCPTWSWEAGDPSKRKPYLPPDKQFLVTRNVPCLRRAVSLEEEYDAAGAEVVLGDDEDGEGWLATHGVQASKQEEEEDIPSMDTLDIGKTEGIKSIPSYFSAGKKAEEEEEDIPDMDTYEDSGNDSVKSLKMTTSFVLGHMTYDKYYQTPRVWLTGYDESRMPLKPELVFEDISQDHARKTVTIEDHPHLSAGKHASVHPCKHAAVMKKIIDVLMSRGVEPEVDKYLFIFLKFMASVIPTIEYDYTMDFDLGSTSR
;
A
#
# COMPACT_ATOMS: atom_id res chain seq x y z
N MET A 1 -0.80 -2.33 -25.15
CA MET A 1 -1.40 -1.41 -24.17
C MET A 1 -1.50 0.04 -24.66
N GLN A 2 -0.38 0.75 -24.85
CA GLN A 2 -0.30 2.22 -25.05
C GLN A 2 -1.35 2.88 -25.98
N VAL A 3 -1.72 2.26 -27.11
CA VAL A 3 -2.72 2.83 -28.04
C VAL A 3 -4.10 2.98 -27.39
N LYS A 4 -4.55 2.00 -26.60
CA LYS A 4 -5.84 2.10 -25.87
C LYS A 4 -5.81 3.23 -24.84
N GLN A 5 -4.71 3.39 -24.11
CA GLN A 5 -4.53 4.46 -23.12
C GLN A 5 -4.52 5.84 -23.79
N LYS A 6 -3.82 6.03 -24.92
CA LYS A 6 -3.83 7.29 -25.67
C LYS A 6 -5.21 7.65 -26.23
N VAL A 7 -5.98 6.66 -26.71
CA VAL A 7 -7.38 6.88 -27.15
C VAL A 7 -8.28 7.22 -25.96
N TYR A 8 -8.11 6.55 -24.81
CA TYR A 8 -8.85 6.84 -23.60
C TYR A 8 -8.57 8.25 -23.07
N GLU A 9 -7.31 8.67 -22.95
CA GLU A 9 -6.94 10.02 -22.50
C GLU A 9 -7.41 11.11 -23.48
N LEU A 10 -7.41 10.86 -24.80
CA LEU A 10 -7.99 11.77 -25.78
C LEU A 10 -9.51 11.92 -25.62
N TYR A 11 -10.22 10.80 -25.37
CA TYR A 11 -11.65 10.81 -25.07
C TYR A 11 -11.95 11.53 -23.75
N LYS A 12 -11.26 11.17 -22.67
CA LYS A 12 -11.34 11.80 -21.34
C LYS A 12 -11.11 13.30 -21.41
N GLY A 13 -10.03 13.74 -22.07
CA GLY A 13 -9.72 15.16 -22.28
C GLY A 13 -10.74 15.91 -23.14
N THR A 14 -11.50 15.20 -23.98
CA THR A 14 -12.63 15.77 -24.73
C THR A 14 -13.88 15.90 -23.84
N VAL A 15 -14.22 14.85 -23.08
CA VAL A 15 -15.32 14.87 -22.12
C VAL A 15 -15.09 15.93 -21.03
N GLU A 16 -13.85 16.08 -20.55
CA GLU A 16 -13.47 17.10 -19.56
C GLU A 16 -13.76 18.53 -20.04
N ARG A 17 -13.65 18.80 -21.35
CA ARG A 17 -13.89 20.13 -21.95
C ARG A 17 -15.37 20.44 -22.20
N VAL A 18 -16.18 19.41 -22.44
CA VAL A 18 -17.61 19.56 -22.77
C VAL A 18 -18.51 19.54 -21.54
N THR A 19 -18.14 18.77 -20.50
CA THR A 19 -18.90 18.65 -19.26
C THR A 19 -18.56 19.75 -18.26
N GLY A 20 -19.53 20.21 -17.46
CA GLY A 20 -19.23 20.99 -16.26
C GLY A 20 -18.56 20.15 -15.16
N PRO A 21 -17.93 20.76 -14.14
CA PRO A 21 -17.63 20.06 -12.89
C PRO A 21 -18.92 19.74 -12.14
N ARG A 22 -18.88 18.74 -11.26
CA ARG A 22 -19.98 18.44 -10.35
C ARG A 22 -20.04 19.46 -9.21
N THR A 23 -21.25 19.74 -8.73
CA THR A 23 -21.54 20.75 -7.67
C THR A 23 -22.38 20.22 -6.50
N VAL A 24 -23.01 19.05 -6.63
CA VAL A 24 -23.83 18.41 -5.57
C VAL A 24 -23.10 17.18 -5.06
N SER A 25 -23.04 16.97 -3.75
CA SER A 25 -22.37 15.79 -3.16
C SER A 25 -22.93 14.45 -3.70
N ALA A 26 -22.09 13.42 -3.70
CA ALA A 26 -22.47 12.05 -3.35
C ALA A 26 -21.24 11.33 -2.80
N PHE A 27 -20.61 11.95 -1.80
CA PHE A 27 -19.54 11.34 -1.03
C PHE A 27 -20.02 10.00 -0.45
N LEU A 28 -21.12 10.03 0.31
CA LEU A 28 -21.69 8.86 0.96
C LEU A 28 -22.23 7.81 -0.03
N ASP A 29 -22.95 8.22 -1.09
CA ASP A 29 -23.58 7.24 -2.00
C ASP A 29 -22.60 6.59 -2.98
N LYS A 30 -21.51 7.28 -3.35
CA LYS A 30 -20.67 6.91 -4.52
C LYS A 30 -19.16 7.03 -4.29
N GLY A 31 -18.69 7.49 -3.13
CA GLY A 31 -17.25 7.66 -2.85
C GLY A 31 -16.57 8.73 -3.70
N VAL A 32 -17.32 9.73 -4.21
CA VAL A 32 -16.81 10.80 -5.10
C VAL A 32 -16.95 12.19 -4.50
N LEU A 33 -16.06 13.09 -4.92
CA LEU A 33 -16.03 14.51 -4.55
C LEU A 33 -16.54 15.39 -5.70
N SER A 34 -17.29 16.43 -5.37
CA SER A 34 -17.37 17.64 -6.20
C SER A 34 -16.11 18.51 -6.04
N VAL A 35 -15.93 19.52 -6.91
CA VAL A 35 -14.77 20.42 -6.82
C VAL A 35 -14.74 21.23 -5.51
N PRO A 36 -15.85 21.81 -5.01
CA PRO A 36 -15.87 22.45 -3.69
C PRO A 36 -15.49 21.51 -2.54
N GLU A 37 -15.93 20.25 -2.59
CA GLU A 37 -15.60 19.25 -1.56
C GLU A 37 -14.12 18.84 -1.59
N PHE A 38 -13.50 18.73 -2.78
CA PHE A 38 -12.05 18.52 -2.89
C PHE A 38 -11.24 19.71 -2.33
N ILE A 39 -11.69 20.94 -2.56
CA ILE A 39 -11.05 22.13 -1.98
C ILE A 39 -11.20 22.13 -0.46
N LEU A 40 -12.39 21.84 0.07
CA LEU A 40 -12.66 21.77 1.50
C LEU A 40 -11.82 20.69 2.20
N ALA A 41 -11.73 19.50 1.62
CA ALA A 41 -10.94 18.40 2.18
C ALA A 41 -9.42 18.64 2.05
N GLY A 42 -8.98 19.33 0.99
CA GLY A 42 -7.60 19.79 0.86
C GLY A 42 -7.23 20.89 1.86
N ASP A 43 -8.16 21.81 2.15
CA ASP A 43 -7.99 22.83 3.19
C ASP A 43 -7.91 22.21 4.59
N ASN A 44 -8.69 21.15 4.87
CA ASN A 44 -8.56 20.39 6.13
C ASN A 44 -7.20 19.66 6.19
N LEU A 45 -6.78 18.97 5.11
CA LEU A 45 -5.48 18.29 5.04
C LEU A 45 -4.30 19.23 5.32
N VAL A 46 -4.23 20.38 4.65
CA VAL A 46 -3.17 21.39 4.86
C VAL A 46 -3.23 22.00 6.28
N SER A 47 -4.41 22.08 6.88
CA SER A 47 -4.62 22.59 8.24
C SER A 47 -4.19 21.60 9.34
N LYS A 48 -4.28 20.29 9.09
CA LYS A 48 -3.92 19.22 10.05
C LYS A 48 -2.50 18.69 9.88
N CYS A 49 -2.04 18.59 8.63
CA CYS A 49 -0.78 17.98 8.24
C CYS A 49 0.07 19.04 7.51
N PRO A 50 0.84 19.90 8.21
CA PRO A 50 1.58 21.03 7.60
C PRO A 50 2.71 20.62 6.65
N THR A 51 2.93 19.32 6.49
CA THR A 51 3.76 18.69 5.44
C THR A 51 3.13 18.84 4.04
N TRP A 52 1.80 18.99 3.97
CA TRP A 52 1.06 19.24 2.75
C TRP A 52 0.86 20.74 2.51
N SER A 53 0.96 21.16 1.25
CA SER A 53 0.61 22.51 0.82
C SER A 53 -0.17 22.52 -0.50
N TRP A 54 -0.99 23.55 -0.70
CA TRP A 54 -1.58 23.84 -2.01
C TRP A 54 -0.52 24.41 -2.97
N GLU A 55 -0.64 24.02 -4.24
CA GLU A 55 0.20 24.50 -5.33
C GLU A 55 -0.63 25.05 -6.49
N ALA A 56 -0.07 26.06 -7.15
CA ALA A 56 -0.66 26.77 -8.28
C ALA A 56 -0.26 26.18 -9.65
N GLY A 57 0.84 25.42 -9.69
CA GLY A 57 1.39 24.82 -10.92
C GLY A 57 1.71 25.81 -12.05
N ASP A 58 1.98 25.24 -13.23
CA ASP A 58 2.27 26.03 -14.44
C ASP A 58 1.05 26.87 -14.85
N PRO A 59 1.19 28.20 -15.02
CA PRO A 59 0.07 29.06 -15.42
C PRO A 59 -0.66 28.63 -16.70
N SER A 60 0.05 27.99 -17.63
CA SER A 60 -0.49 27.46 -18.90
C SER A 60 -1.29 26.17 -18.76
N LYS A 61 -1.15 25.44 -17.64
CA LYS A 61 -1.83 24.17 -17.37
C LYS A 61 -2.98 24.29 -16.35
N ARG A 62 -3.24 25.48 -15.80
CA ARG A 62 -4.27 25.67 -14.78
C ARG A 62 -5.67 25.29 -15.28
N LYS A 63 -6.38 24.52 -14.47
CA LYS A 63 -7.76 24.09 -14.70
C LYS A 63 -8.69 25.24 -14.24
N PRO A 64 -9.54 25.80 -15.12
CA PRO A 64 -10.35 26.99 -14.81
C PRO A 64 -11.51 26.74 -13.85
N TYR A 65 -11.77 25.47 -13.51
CA TYR A 65 -12.77 25.08 -12.50
C TYR A 65 -12.20 25.00 -11.07
N LEU A 66 -10.88 25.17 -10.89
CA LEU A 66 -10.19 25.22 -9.59
C LEU A 66 -9.63 26.63 -9.35
N PRO A 67 -9.51 27.09 -8.09
CA PRO A 67 -8.86 28.36 -7.76
C PRO A 67 -7.41 28.42 -8.31
N PRO A 68 -6.90 29.59 -8.74
CA PRO A 68 -5.56 29.68 -9.34
C PRO A 68 -4.41 29.28 -8.39
N ASP A 69 -4.65 29.35 -7.09
CA ASP A 69 -3.79 29.02 -5.96
C ASP A 69 -4.00 27.58 -5.43
N LYS A 70 -5.14 26.95 -5.72
CA LYS A 70 -5.52 25.61 -5.24
C LYS A 70 -5.75 24.64 -6.40
N GLN A 71 -4.69 24.37 -7.17
CA GLN A 71 -4.75 23.51 -8.35
C GLN A 71 -4.48 22.05 -8.02
N PHE A 72 -3.51 21.79 -7.15
CA PHE A 72 -3.20 20.46 -6.61
C PHE A 72 -2.51 20.58 -5.24
N LEU A 73 -2.48 19.49 -4.49
CA LEU A 73 -1.78 19.40 -3.21
C LEU A 73 -0.41 18.73 -3.41
N VAL A 74 0.61 19.17 -2.66
CA VAL A 74 1.95 18.56 -2.64
C VAL A 74 2.38 18.24 -1.22
N THR A 75 3.10 17.12 -1.05
CA THR A 75 3.95 16.85 0.12
C THR A 75 5.38 16.59 -0.35
N ARG A 76 6.37 17.15 0.36
CA ARG A 76 7.76 17.31 -0.13
C ARG A 76 8.77 16.62 0.78
N ASN A 77 9.76 15.97 0.17
CA ASN A 77 10.85 15.24 0.85
C ASN A 77 10.34 14.11 1.76
N VAL A 78 9.31 13.38 1.34
CA VAL A 78 8.77 12.25 2.09
C VAL A 78 9.80 11.10 2.11
N PRO A 79 10.18 10.53 3.26
CA PRO A 79 11.10 9.40 3.30
C PRO A 79 10.51 8.14 2.66
N CYS A 80 11.35 7.41 1.93
CA CYS A 80 11.17 6.00 1.62
C CYS A 80 12.44 5.25 2.06
N LEU A 81 12.37 4.56 3.21
CA LEU A 81 13.53 3.95 3.88
C LEU A 81 13.81 2.50 3.45
N ARG A 82 12.84 1.85 2.77
CA ARG A 82 12.88 0.47 2.29
C ARG A 82 12.00 0.32 1.04
N ARG A 83 12.24 -0.70 0.21
CA ARG A 83 11.39 -1.02 -0.96
C ARG A 83 10.14 -1.78 -0.52
N ALA A 84 9.04 -1.66 -1.26
CA ALA A 84 7.79 -2.35 -0.96
C ALA A 84 7.95 -3.88 -1.07
N VAL A 85 8.73 -4.35 -2.05
CA VAL A 85 9.06 -5.77 -2.21
C VAL A 85 9.68 -6.37 -0.94
N SER A 86 10.57 -5.63 -0.26
CA SER A 86 11.23 -6.10 0.96
C SER A 86 10.33 -6.07 2.20
N LEU A 87 9.16 -5.42 2.15
CA LEU A 87 8.09 -5.60 3.12
C LEU A 87 7.28 -6.85 2.81
N GLU A 88 6.89 -7.03 1.55
CA GLU A 88 6.11 -8.19 1.09
C GLU A 88 6.87 -9.50 1.39
N GLU A 89 8.16 -9.57 1.08
CA GLU A 89 9.06 -10.69 1.43
C GLU A 89 9.15 -10.96 2.96
N GLU A 90 9.06 -9.92 3.80
CA GLU A 90 9.09 -10.03 5.27
C GLU A 90 7.75 -10.57 5.82
N TYR A 91 6.61 -10.16 5.25
CA TYR A 91 5.28 -10.66 5.62
C TYR A 91 5.04 -12.11 5.15
N ASP A 92 5.48 -12.46 3.94
CA ASP A 92 5.41 -13.82 3.40
C ASP A 92 6.24 -14.78 4.27
N ALA A 93 7.48 -14.40 4.62
CA ALA A 93 8.35 -15.19 5.49
C ALA A 93 7.82 -15.31 6.93
N ALA A 94 7.02 -14.35 7.40
CA ALA A 94 6.34 -14.39 8.69
C ALA A 94 5.02 -15.19 8.68
N GLY A 95 4.54 -15.65 7.51
CA GLY A 95 3.25 -16.34 7.38
C GLY A 95 2.04 -15.47 7.69
N ALA A 96 2.16 -14.14 7.54
CA ALA A 96 1.18 -13.16 8.02
C ALA A 96 0.01 -12.91 7.04
N GLU A 97 -0.46 -13.94 6.33
CA GLU A 97 -1.51 -13.83 5.32
C GLU A 97 -2.90 -13.75 5.97
N VAL A 98 -3.53 -12.56 5.94
CA VAL A 98 -4.88 -12.32 6.47
C VAL A 98 -5.83 -11.94 5.34
N VAL A 99 -6.29 -12.96 4.61
CA VAL A 99 -7.31 -12.80 3.55
C VAL A 99 -8.65 -12.41 4.17
N LEU A 100 -9.17 -11.22 3.82
CA LEU A 100 -10.50 -10.79 4.22
C LEU A 100 -11.57 -11.24 3.21
N GLY A 101 -11.83 -12.56 3.21
CA GLY A 101 -13.00 -13.19 2.59
C GLY A 101 -12.92 -13.44 1.08
N ASP A 102 -13.35 -14.62 0.67
CA ASP A 102 -13.75 -14.92 -0.71
C ASP A 102 -15.12 -14.28 -1.00
N ASP A 103 -15.13 -13.10 -1.63
CA ASP A 103 -16.27 -12.68 -2.47
C ASP A 103 -16.25 -13.55 -3.76
N GLU A 104 -17.42 -13.96 -4.30
CA GLU A 104 -17.53 -14.86 -5.47
C GLU A 104 -16.81 -14.36 -6.76
N ASP A 105 -16.40 -13.10 -6.79
CA ASP A 105 -15.65 -12.47 -7.88
C ASP A 105 -14.14 -12.83 -7.90
N GLY A 106 -13.58 -13.34 -6.79
CA GLY A 106 -12.14 -13.62 -6.64
C GLY A 106 -11.23 -12.38 -6.59
N GLU A 107 -11.79 -11.16 -6.53
CA GLU A 107 -11.04 -9.91 -6.29
C GLU A 107 -10.89 -9.66 -4.77
N GLY A 108 -10.06 -10.45 -4.08
CA GLY A 108 -9.70 -10.19 -2.68
C GLY A 108 -8.91 -8.88 -2.50
N TRP A 109 -9.25 -8.07 -1.49
CA TRP A 109 -8.52 -6.84 -1.15
C TRP A 109 -8.10 -6.86 0.34
N LEU A 110 -6.79 -6.97 0.59
CA LEU A 110 -6.22 -7.01 1.93
C LEU A 110 -6.32 -5.65 2.63
N ALA A 111 -7.06 -5.57 3.74
CA ALA A 111 -7.06 -4.39 4.61
C ALA A 111 -6.04 -4.59 5.75
N THR A 112 -4.78 -4.24 5.49
CA THR A 112 -3.62 -4.41 6.39
C THR A 112 -3.63 -3.44 7.58
N HIS A 113 -4.68 -3.52 8.41
CA HIS A 113 -4.80 -2.74 9.65
C HIS A 113 -5.63 -3.45 10.75
N GLY A 114 -5.30 -4.71 11.02
CA GLY A 114 -5.59 -5.37 12.29
C GLY A 114 -4.32 -5.48 13.12
N VAL A 115 -4.16 -4.66 14.16
CA VAL A 115 -3.11 -4.89 15.17
C VAL A 115 -3.46 -6.17 15.90
N GLN A 116 -2.54 -7.15 15.92
CA GLN A 116 -2.75 -8.40 16.65
C GLN A 116 -2.81 -8.12 18.16
N ALA A 117 -4.02 -8.04 18.70
CA ALA A 117 -4.26 -8.26 20.11
C ALA A 117 -3.94 -9.72 20.42
N SER A 118 -2.96 -9.95 21.30
CA SER A 118 -2.54 -11.30 21.67
C SER A 118 -3.58 -12.00 22.57
N LYS A 119 -3.53 -13.34 22.57
CA LYS A 119 -4.37 -14.33 23.30
C LYS A 119 -5.59 -14.84 22.50
N GLN A 120 -6.08 -16.06 22.73
CA GLN A 120 -5.62 -17.11 23.67
C GLN A 120 -5.79 -18.51 23.08
N GLU A 121 -5.10 -19.50 23.67
CA GLU A 121 -5.42 -20.91 23.50
C GLU A 121 -6.76 -21.20 24.19
N GLU A 122 -7.65 -21.97 23.54
CA GLU A 122 -8.88 -22.51 24.14
C GLU A 122 -8.86 -24.04 24.08
N GLU A 123 -9.20 -24.67 25.21
CA GLU A 123 -9.24 -26.13 25.39
C GLU A 123 -10.68 -26.65 25.18
N GLU A 124 -10.86 -27.80 24.52
CA GLU A 124 -12.11 -28.58 24.57
C GLU A 124 -11.94 -29.87 25.41
N ASP A 125 -11.97 -29.66 26.73
CA ASP A 125 -12.73 -30.39 27.77
C ASP A 125 -12.55 -31.93 28.03
N ILE A 126 -12.30 -32.24 29.31
CA ILE A 126 -12.63 -33.44 30.13
C ILE A 126 -12.13 -34.88 29.80
N PRO A 127 -12.02 -35.80 30.82
CA PRO A 127 -11.79 -35.60 32.28
C PRO A 127 -10.86 -36.62 32.99
N SER A 128 -10.46 -36.28 34.24
CA SER A 128 -10.06 -37.19 35.36
C SER A 128 -8.69 -37.92 35.24
N MET A 129 -7.83 -38.02 36.26
CA MET A 129 -8.09 -38.39 37.67
C MET A 129 -6.84 -38.20 38.56
N ASP A 130 -7.04 -38.11 39.88
CA ASP A 130 -6.11 -38.43 41.00
C ASP A 130 -4.70 -37.81 41.17
N THR A 131 -4.63 -36.88 42.14
CA THR A 131 -3.68 -36.86 43.29
C THR A 131 -2.21 -36.36 43.21
N LEU A 132 -1.89 -35.47 44.18
CA LEU A 132 -0.63 -35.33 44.96
C LEU A 132 0.66 -34.77 44.31
N ASP A 133 0.85 -33.44 44.49
CA ASP A 133 1.90 -32.74 45.28
C ASP A 133 3.40 -33.21 45.31
N ILE A 134 4.28 -32.26 45.68
CA ILE A 134 5.71 -32.38 46.07
C ILE A 134 6.77 -32.42 44.93
N GLY A 135 7.03 -31.24 44.37
CA GLY A 135 8.32 -30.50 44.32
C GLY A 135 9.72 -31.16 44.22
N LYS A 136 10.63 -30.34 43.64
CA LYS A 136 12.05 -30.07 44.05
C LYS A 136 13.21 -30.53 43.12
N THR A 137 14.07 -29.56 42.77
CA THR A 137 15.52 -29.62 42.41
C THR A 137 16.05 -30.33 41.14
N GLU A 138 16.81 -29.55 40.37
CA GLU A 138 18.11 -29.86 39.71
C GLU A 138 18.29 -31.08 38.78
N GLY A 139 18.36 -30.80 37.46
CA GLY A 139 19.53 -31.02 36.58
C GLY A 139 20.12 -32.42 36.34
N ILE A 140 20.51 -32.70 35.08
CA ILE A 140 21.64 -33.59 34.67
C ILE A 140 21.90 -33.45 33.16
N LYS A 141 23.02 -34.00 32.65
CA LYS A 141 23.54 -33.82 31.27
C LYS A 141 23.37 -35.09 30.39
N SER A 142 23.14 -34.86 29.09
CA SER A 142 23.76 -35.55 27.93
C SER A 142 23.70 -37.09 27.76
N ILE A 143 22.95 -37.57 26.73
CA ILE A 143 23.21 -38.66 25.72
C ILE A 143 23.74 -40.07 26.14
N PRO A 144 23.68 -41.15 25.29
CA PRO A 144 22.84 -41.43 24.09
C PRO A 144 22.27 -42.90 23.99
N SER A 145 21.51 -43.18 22.90
CA SER A 145 21.45 -44.46 22.13
C SER A 145 20.96 -45.80 22.75
N TYR A 146 19.83 -46.33 22.26
CA TYR A 146 19.40 -47.76 22.24
C TYR A 146 18.04 -47.88 21.42
N PHE A 147 17.66 -48.70 20.38
CA PHE A 147 18.13 -49.77 19.44
C PHE A 147 17.90 -49.33 17.96
N SER A 148 18.35 -49.95 16.85
CA SER A 148 18.82 -51.31 16.46
C SER A 148 17.77 -52.34 15.95
N ALA A 149 17.64 -52.46 14.62
CA ALA A 149 17.26 -53.68 13.88
C ALA A 149 17.59 -53.50 12.38
N GLY A 150 18.08 -54.53 11.69
CA GLY A 150 18.41 -54.42 10.25
C GLY A 150 18.32 -55.75 9.50
N LYS A 151 18.37 -55.70 8.16
CA LYS A 151 18.47 -56.87 7.27
C LYS A 151 19.14 -56.50 5.94
N LYS A 152 19.86 -57.45 5.35
CA LYS A 152 20.62 -57.29 4.09
C LYS A 152 19.81 -57.67 2.85
N ALA A 153 20.14 -57.09 1.70
CA ALA A 153 20.75 -57.81 0.56
C ALA A 153 21.35 -56.83 -0.48
N GLU A 154 22.47 -57.25 -1.08
CA GLU A 154 22.99 -56.97 -2.44
C GLU A 154 22.34 -55.84 -3.29
N GLU A 155 23.06 -54.77 -3.69
CA GLU A 155 24.14 -54.65 -4.72
C GLU A 155 23.62 -54.19 -6.09
N GLU A 156 23.81 -52.91 -6.41
CA GLU A 156 24.10 -52.41 -7.76
C GLU A 156 24.87 -51.08 -7.63
N GLU A 157 25.78 -50.79 -8.56
CA GLU A 157 26.73 -49.66 -8.48
C GLU A 157 26.22 -48.44 -9.27
N GLU A 158 26.10 -47.28 -8.62
CA GLU A 158 26.19 -45.98 -9.30
C GLU A 158 27.25 -45.12 -8.58
N ASP A 159 28.19 -44.57 -9.34
CA ASP A 159 29.32 -43.80 -8.81
C ASP A 159 28.86 -42.56 -8.04
N ILE A 160 29.43 -42.34 -6.86
CA ILE A 160 29.38 -41.03 -6.20
C ILE A 160 30.39 -40.13 -6.92
N PRO A 161 29.97 -39.08 -7.67
CA PRO A 161 30.90 -38.21 -8.35
C PRO A 161 31.74 -37.42 -7.34
N ASP A 162 33.05 -37.42 -7.53
CA ASP A 162 34.01 -36.86 -6.56
C ASP A 162 33.85 -35.34 -6.40
N MET A 163 33.88 -34.88 -5.15
CA MET A 163 33.35 -33.55 -4.75
C MET A 163 34.42 -32.45 -4.82
N ASP A 164 35.25 -32.45 -5.86
CA ASP A 164 36.48 -31.63 -5.92
C ASP A 164 36.70 -30.85 -7.24
N THR A 165 35.71 -30.79 -8.15
CA THR A 165 35.80 -29.94 -9.37
C THR A 165 34.53 -29.15 -9.71
N TYR A 166 33.95 -28.46 -8.73
CA TYR A 166 33.08 -27.31 -9.01
C TYR A 166 33.87 -26.01 -8.78
N GLU A 167 34.18 -25.31 -9.87
CA GLU A 167 34.84 -24.01 -9.81
C GLU A 167 33.96 -23.00 -9.07
N ASP A 168 34.56 -22.22 -8.17
CA ASP A 168 33.90 -21.13 -7.46
C ASP A 168 33.57 -19.97 -8.42
N SER A 169 32.48 -20.15 -9.15
CA SER A 169 31.74 -19.07 -9.81
C SER A 169 30.68 -18.50 -8.87
N GLY A 170 30.99 -18.41 -7.57
CA GLY A 170 30.20 -17.77 -6.52
C GLY A 170 30.11 -16.25 -6.67
N ASN A 171 29.76 -15.77 -7.87
CA ASN A 171 29.10 -14.48 -8.03
C ASN A 171 27.62 -14.61 -7.61
N ASP A 172 27.39 -15.19 -6.42
CA ASP A 172 26.35 -14.70 -5.53
C ASP A 172 26.77 -13.29 -5.09
N SER A 173 26.65 -12.37 -6.04
CA SER A 173 26.32 -11.00 -5.72
C SER A 173 24.93 -11.02 -5.09
N VAL A 174 24.88 -11.41 -3.82
CA VAL A 174 23.84 -10.98 -2.89
C VAL A 174 23.75 -9.49 -3.14
N LYS A 175 22.69 -9.05 -3.81
CA LYS A 175 22.44 -7.63 -3.97
C LYS A 175 22.13 -7.16 -2.56
N SER A 176 23.16 -6.70 -1.86
CA SER A 176 23.03 -5.81 -0.72
C SER A 176 22.12 -4.70 -1.22
N LEU A 177 20.85 -4.82 -0.84
CA LEU A 177 19.76 -4.11 -1.48
C LEU A 177 19.88 -2.70 -0.95
N LYS A 178 20.70 -1.89 -1.64
CA LYS A 178 21.25 -0.65 -1.10
C LYS A 178 20.10 0.14 -0.54
N MET A 179 20.14 0.34 0.78
CA MET A 179 19.12 0.98 1.59
C MET A 179 19.15 2.49 1.29
N THR A 180 18.82 2.80 0.05
CA THR A 180 19.05 4.07 -0.63
C THR A 180 17.89 4.94 -0.24
N THR A 181 18.14 5.81 0.75
CA THR A 181 17.11 6.63 1.40
C THR A 181 16.51 7.59 0.38
N SER A 182 15.42 7.16 -0.24
CA SER A 182 14.86 7.79 -1.43
C SER A 182 13.77 8.77 -1.00
N PHE A 183 13.84 10.00 -1.48
CA PHE A 183 12.83 11.01 -1.16
C PHE A 183 11.73 10.97 -2.20
N VAL A 184 10.47 10.91 -1.77
CA VAL A 184 9.31 10.98 -2.65
C VAL A 184 8.66 12.35 -2.56
N LEU A 185 8.34 12.90 -3.72
CA LEU A 185 7.49 14.06 -3.91
C LEU A 185 6.11 13.56 -4.34
N GLY A 186 5.14 13.64 -3.42
CA GLY A 186 3.76 13.25 -3.67
C GLY A 186 2.93 14.44 -4.15
N HIS A 187 2.26 14.32 -5.29
CA HIS A 187 1.22 15.26 -5.71
C HIS A 187 -0.16 14.59 -5.66
N MET A 188 -1.19 15.35 -5.27
CA MET A 188 -2.58 14.91 -5.33
C MET A 188 -3.42 15.91 -6.14
N THR A 189 -3.96 15.45 -7.27
CA THR A 189 -4.74 16.25 -8.22
C THR A 189 -6.19 15.78 -8.24
N TYR A 190 -7.16 16.66 -8.45
CA TYR A 190 -8.55 16.26 -8.71
C TYR A 190 -8.75 15.76 -10.15
N ASP A 191 -9.15 14.50 -10.33
CA ASP A 191 -9.54 13.95 -11.62
C ASP A 191 -11.01 14.30 -11.93
N LYS A 192 -11.23 15.14 -12.95
CA LYS A 192 -12.58 15.64 -13.28
C LYS A 192 -13.47 14.59 -13.94
N TYR A 193 -12.90 13.56 -14.57
CA TYR A 193 -13.67 12.48 -15.17
C TYR A 193 -14.16 11.50 -14.10
N TYR A 194 -13.27 11.08 -13.19
CA TYR A 194 -13.60 10.12 -12.12
C TYR A 194 -14.20 10.74 -10.86
N GLN A 195 -14.12 12.07 -10.69
CA GLN A 195 -14.62 12.79 -9.51
C GLN A 195 -13.93 12.35 -8.20
N THR A 196 -12.64 12.07 -8.29
CA THR A 196 -11.81 11.53 -7.19
C THR A 196 -10.41 12.14 -7.20
N PRO A 197 -9.68 12.13 -6.07
CA PRO A 197 -8.27 12.46 -6.06
C PRO A 197 -7.45 11.39 -6.80
N ARG A 198 -6.39 11.85 -7.48
CA ARG A 198 -5.40 11.04 -8.20
C ARG A 198 -4.01 11.38 -7.67
N VAL A 199 -3.26 10.35 -7.27
CA VAL A 199 -1.90 10.49 -6.72
C VAL A 199 -0.86 10.36 -7.83
N TRP A 200 0.19 11.16 -7.71
CA TRP A 200 1.38 11.15 -8.56
C TRP A 200 2.63 11.12 -7.67
N LEU A 201 3.62 10.35 -8.06
CA LEU A 201 4.83 10.09 -7.29
C LEU A 201 6.05 10.41 -8.15
N THR A 202 6.99 11.14 -7.56
CA THR A 202 8.31 11.42 -8.15
C THR A 202 9.36 11.06 -7.13
N GLY A 203 10.11 9.99 -7.36
CA GLY A 203 11.24 9.60 -6.51
C GLY A 203 12.48 10.44 -6.79
N TYR A 204 13.31 10.59 -5.77
CA TYR A 204 14.61 11.27 -5.81
C TYR A 204 15.63 10.44 -5.03
N ASP A 205 16.88 10.42 -5.48
CA ASP A 205 17.97 9.78 -4.75
C ASP A 205 18.48 10.63 -3.56
N GLU A 206 19.45 10.08 -2.84
CA GLU A 206 20.10 10.72 -1.68
C GLU A 206 20.82 12.03 -2.06
N SER A 207 21.20 12.19 -3.32
CA SER A 207 21.78 13.43 -3.89
C SER A 207 20.71 14.41 -4.40
N ARG A 208 19.42 14.11 -4.19
CA ARG A 208 18.24 14.84 -4.67
C ARG A 208 18.14 14.94 -6.19
N MET A 209 18.74 14.01 -6.92
CA MET A 209 18.52 13.86 -8.36
C MET A 209 17.23 13.06 -8.61
N PRO A 210 16.41 13.42 -9.60
CA PRO A 210 15.15 12.72 -9.88
C PRO A 210 15.44 11.29 -10.37
N LEU A 211 14.81 10.31 -9.71
CA LEU A 211 14.84 8.91 -10.13
C LEU A 211 14.09 8.71 -11.45
N LYS A 212 14.44 7.65 -12.16
CA LYS A 212 13.66 7.18 -13.30
C LYS A 212 12.27 6.71 -12.82
N PRO A 213 11.16 7.03 -13.51
CA PRO A 213 9.82 6.64 -13.07
C PRO A 213 9.66 5.12 -12.85
N GLU A 214 10.40 4.30 -13.60
CA GLU A 214 10.42 2.84 -13.45
C GLU A 214 10.92 2.39 -12.07
N LEU A 215 11.87 3.13 -11.46
CA LEU A 215 12.41 2.82 -10.13
C LEU A 215 11.45 3.18 -8.98
N VAL A 216 10.35 3.89 -9.26
CA VAL A 216 9.30 4.19 -8.28
C VAL A 216 8.33 3.01 -8.14
N PHE A 217 8.28 2.08 -9.11
CA PHE A 217 7.46 0.86 -9.01
C PHE A 217 7.98 -0.14 -7.97
N GLU A 218 9.22 0.03 -7.49
CA GLU A 218 9.79 -0.76 -6.39
C GLU A 218 9.30 -0.27 -5.00
N ASP A 219 8.68 0.91 -4.92
CA ASP A 219 8.08 1.50 -3.71
C ASP A 219 6.55 1.30 -3.63
N ILE A 220 6.00 0.49 -4.55
CA ILE A 220 4.57 0.24 -4.71
C ILE A 220 4.34 -1.26 -4.53
N SER A 221 3.32 -1.64 -3.75
CA SER A 221 2.95 -3.06 -3.56
C SER A 221 2.74 -3.76 -4.90
N GLN A 222 3.30 -4.96 -5.09
CA GLN A 222 3.24 -5.69 -6.37
C GLN A 222 1.80 -5.89 -6.86
N ASP A 223 0.90 -6.12 -5.93
CA ASP A 223 -0.50 -6.45 -6.17
C ASP A 223 -1.28 -5.25 -6.74
N HIS A 224 -0.84 -4.03 -6.43
CA HIS A 224 -1.40 -2.79 -6.95
C HIS A 224 -0.59 -2.26 -8.15
N ALA A 225 0.74 -2.33 -8.11
CA ALA A 225 1.65 -1.82 -9.14
C ALA A 225 1.28 -2.26 -10.56
N ARG A 226 0.96 -3.55 -10.75
CA ARG A 226 0.62 -4.14 -12.06
C ARG A 226 -0.82 -3.85 -12.50
N LYS A 227 -1.72 -3.52 -11.57
CA LYS A 227 -3.17 -3.36 -11.79
C LYS A 227 -3.58 -1.89 -11.96
N THR A 228 -2.92 -0.95 -11.25
CA THR A 228 -3.39 0.44 -11.14
C THR A 228 -2.35 1.52 -11.50
N VAL A 229 -1.05 1.21 -11.64
CA VAL A 229 -0.02 2.25 -11.79
C VAL A 229 0.45 2.43 -13.24
N THR A 230 0.62 3.70 -13.63
CA THR A 230 0.95 4.14 -14.99
C THR A 230 2.01 5.24 -14.97
N ILE A 231 2.83 5.32 -16.04
CA ILE A 231 3.79 6.42 -16.23
C ILE A 231 3.14 7.47 -17.15
N GLU A 232 2.81 8.64 -16.62
CA GLU A 232 2.01 9.66 -17.31
C GLU A 232 2.61 11.08 -17.17
N ASP A 233 2.11 12.02 -17.98
CA ASP A 233 2.45 13.45 -17.91
C ASP A 233 1.60 14.13 -16.83
N HIS A 234 2.21 14.96 -15.96
CA HIS A 234 1.44 15.63 -14.91
C HIS A 234 0.48 16.69 -15.49
N PRO A 235 -0.79 16.73 -15.05
CA PRO A 235 -1.79 17.65 -15.59
C PRO A 235 -1.51 19.12 -15.25
N HIS A 236 -0.68 19.43 -14.24
CA HIS A 236 -0.36 20.79 -13.80
C HIS A 236 1.15 21.17 -13.90
N LEU A 237 2.03 20.25 -14.32
CA LEU A 237 3.48 20.48 -14.42
C LEU A 237 4.01 20.02 -15.78
N SER A 238 4.92 20.78 -16.40
CA SER A 238 5.36 20.57 -17.79
C SER A 238 6.71 19.85 -17.94
N ALA A 239 7.38 19.54 -16.82
CA ALA A 239 8.66 18.85 -16.81
C ALA A 239 8.51 17.47 -16.15
N GLY A 240 8.93 16.42 -16.88
CA GLY A 240 9.02 15.05 -16.36
C GLY A 240 7.85 14.13 -16.74
N LYS A 241 8.11 12.83 -16.56
CA LYS A 241 7.10 11.77 -16.43
C LYS A 241 7.02 11.40 -14.96
N HIS A 242 5.84 11.04 -14.49
CA HIS A 242 5.61 10.66 -13.09
C HIS A 242 4.89 9.31 -13.04
N ALA A 243 5.14 8.54 -11.98
CA ALA A 243 4.28 7.40 -11.67
C ALA A 243 2.94 7.93 -11.15
N SER A 244 1.83 7.37 -11.61
CA SER A 244 0.48 7.77 -11.20
C SER A 244 -0.40 6.57 -10.91
N VAL A 245 -1.10 6.62 -9.77
CA VAL A 245 -2.08 5.61 -9.37
C VAL A 245 -3.42 5.96 -10.02
N HIS A 246 -3.93 5.07 -10.88
CA HIS A 246 -5.01 5.37 -11.81
C HIS A 246 -6.39 5.31 -11.10
N PRO A 247 -7.19 6.39 -11.11
CA PRO A 247 -8.30 6.58 -10.19
C PRO A 247 -9.58 5.78 -10.50
N CYS A 248 -9.53 4.84 -11.44
CA CYS A 248 -10.70 4.13 -11.95
C CYS A 248 -11.44 3.26 -10.93
N LYS A 249 -10.73 2.72 -9.92
CA LYS A 249 -11.35 1.98 -8.79
C LYS A 249 -11.47 2.83 -7.52
N HIS A 250 -10.91 4.06 -7.45
CA HIS A 250 -10.88 4.88 -6.23
C HIS A 250 -12.29 5.15 -5.66
N ALA A 251 -13.26 5.48 -6.52
CA ALA A 251 -14.63 5.75 -6.07
C ALA A 251 -15.29 4.53 -5.41
N ALA A 252 -15.08 3.33 -5.99
CA ALA A 252 -15.63 2.08 -5.46
C ALA A 252 -14.95 1.67 -4.13
N VAL A 253 -13.63 1.83 -4.03
CA VAL A 253 -12.87 1.57 -2.79
C VAL A 253 -13.28 2.55 -1.69
N MET A 254 -13.35 3.85 -1.99
CA MET A 254 -13.82 4.86 -1.03
C MET A 254 -15.25 4.58 -0.58
N LYS A 255 -16.15 4.15 -1.47
CA LYS A 255 -17.51 3.73 -1.11
C LYS A 255 -17.49 2.52 -0.15
N LYS A 256 -16.77 1.43 -0.46
CA LYS A 256 -16.60 0.29 0.47
C LYS A 256 -16.08 0.74 1.84
N ILE A 257 -15.10 1.65 1.91
CA ILE A 257 -14.56 2.16 3.18
C ILE A 257 -15.60 2.98 3.95
N ILE A 258 -16.34 3.87 3.29
CA ILE A 258 -17.40 4.68 3.92
C ILE A 258 -18.51 3.78 4.49
N ASP A 259 -18.90 2.73 3.78
CA ASP A 259 -19.91 1.77 4.27
C ASP A 259 -19.42 0.97 5.49
N VAL A 260 -18.12 0.64 5.55
CA VAL A 260 -17.48 0.02 6.73
C VAL A 260 -17.37 0.99 7.92
N LEU A 261 -17.22 2.31 7.68
CA LEU A 261 -17.28 3.32 8.75
C LEU A 261 -18.70 3.48 9.29
N MET A 262 -19.70 3.65 8.41
CA MET A 262 -21.09 3.84 8.81
C MET A 262 -21.67 2.62 9.54
N SER A 263 -21.31 1.39 9.14
CA SER A 263 -21.71 0.17 9.85
C SER A 263 -21.07 0.01 11.24
N ARG A 264 -19.99 0.75 11.53
CA ARG A 264 -19.39 0.89 12.89
C ARG A 264 -19.96 2.08 13.68
N GLY A 265 -20.96 2.78 13.14
CA GLY A 265 -21.54 3.98 13.75
C GLY A 265 -20.70 5.25 13.58
N VAL A 266 -19.67 5.23 12.71
CA VAL A 266 -18.86 6.41 12.39
C VAL A 266 -19.38 7.02 11.09
N GLU A 267 -20.06 8.17 11.19
CA GLU A 267 -20.44 8.97 10.02
C GLU A 267 -19.26 9.88 9.62
N PRO A 268 -18.56 9.62 8.49
CA PRO A 268 -17.50 10.51 8.04
C PRO A 268 -18.07 11.81 7.45
N GLU A 269 -17.41 12.93 7.71
CA GLU A 269 -17.67 14.20 7.03
C GLU A 269 -16.82 14.31 5.75
N VAL A 270 -17.27 15.04 4.74
CA VAL A 270 -16.61 15.06 3.43
C VAL A 270 -15.26 15.78 3.44
N ASP A 271 -15.04 16.71 4.37
CA ASP A 271 -13.74 17.36 4.59
C ASP A 271 -12.66 16.37 5.08
N LYS A 272 -13.08 15.24 5.67
CA LYS A 272 -12.20 14.15 6.10
C LYS A 272 -11.82 13.18 4.96
N TYR A 273 -12.40 13.33 3.76
CA TYR A 273 -12.18 12.41 2.63
C TYR A 273 -10.69 12.15 2.38
N LEU A 274 -9.85 13.19 2.36
CA LEU A 274 -8.45 13.02 1.99
C LEU A 274 -7.66 12.18 3.01
N PHE A 275 -7.99 12.20 4.30
CA PHE A 275 -7.35 11.34 5.29
C PHE A 275 -7.76 9.87 5.12
N ILE A 276 -9.05 9.62 4.86
CA ILE A 276 -9.58 8.29 4.55
C ILE A 276 -8.91 7.74 3.27
N PHE A 277 -8.79 8.59 2.24
CA PHE A 277 -8.12 8.27 0.99
C PHE A 277 -6.61 8.04 1.16
N LEU A 278 -5.91 8.86 1.97
CA LEU A 278 -4.49 8.68 2.27
C LEU A 278 -4.22 7.40 3.08
N LYS A 279 -5.15 6.99 3.96
CA LYS A 279 -5.11 5.70 4.66
C LYS A 279 -5.31 4.51 3.69
N PHE A 280 -6.15 4.65 2.65
CA PHE A 280 -6.20 3.67 1.56
C PHE A 280 -4.89 3.65 0.75
N MET A 281 -4.36 4.82 0.38
CA MET A 281 -3.10 4.91 -0.35
C MET A 281 -1.94 4.24 0.39
N ALA A 282 -1.99 4.14 1.73
CA ALA A 282 -0.95 3.50 2.53
C ALA A 282 -0.86 1.98 2.32
N SER A 283 -1.90 1.30 1.79
CA SER A 283 -1.77 -0.09 1.31
C SER A 283 -1.15 -0.18 -0.09
N VAL A 284 -1.25 0.89 -0.88
CA VAL A 284 -0.71 0.96 -2.25
C VAL A 284 0.79 1.29 -2.25
N ILE A 285 1.22 2.15 -1.32
CA ILE A 285 2.60 2.64 -1.17
C ILE A 285 3.08 2.53 0.29
N PRO A 286 3.23 1.30 0.82
CA PRO A 286 3.41 1.05 2.27
C PRO A 286 4.76 1.52 2.84
N THR A 287 5.72 1.90 2.00
CA THR A 287 7.06 2.35 2.44
C THR A 287 7.27 3.86 2.37
N ILE A 288 6.28 4.62 1.90
CA ILE A 288 6.40 6.07 1.69
C ILE A 288 5.77 6.78 2.89
N GLU A 289 6.59 7.35 3.77
CA GLU A 289 6.21 7.86 5.10
C GLU A 289 5.57 9.26 5.05
N TYR A 290 4.51 9.44 4.24
CA TYR A 290 3.78 10.70 4.20
C TYR A 290 2.87 10.84 5.42
N ASP A 291 2.79 12.07 5.93
CA ASP A 291 1.91 12.42 7.04
C ASP A 291 0.44 12.44 6.57
N TYR A 292 -0.39 11.68 7.28
CA TYR A 292 -1.85 11.67 7.22
C TYR A 292 -2.46 11.58 8.63
N THR A 293 -1.73 11.98 9.67
CA THR A 293 -2.08 11.67 11.06
C THR A 293 -3.22 12.52 11.59
N MET A 294 -4.44 12.08 11.30
CA MET A 294 -5.56 12.26 12.21
C MET A 294 -5.76 10.98 13.03
N ASP A 295 -5.97 11.13 14.33
CA ASP A 295 -6.61 10.13 15.17
C ASP A 295 -8.07 9.98 14.73
N PHE A 296 -8.29 9.21 13.66
CA PHE A 296 -9.61 8.75 13.27
C PHE A 296 -9.98 7.64 14.25
N ASP A 297 -10.73 8.00 15.29
CA ASP A 297 -11.34 7.01 16.19
C ASP A 297 -12.34 6.18 15.37
N LEU A 298 -11.92 4.99 14.94
CA LEU A 298 -12.65 4.08 14.04
C LEU A 298 -13.82 3.37 14.73
N GLY A 299 -14.33 3.97 15.81
CA GLY A 299 -15.12 3.32 16.84
C GLY A 299 -14.24 2.38 17.65
N SER A 300 -13.61 2.88 18.72
CA SER A 300 -13.16 2.01 19.79
C SER A 300 -14.33 1.13 20.28
N THR A 301 -14.21 -0.19 20.14
CA THR A 301 -15.25 -1.14 20.54
C THR A 301 -15.36 -1.13 22.06
N SER A 302 -16.38 -0.43 22.58
CA SER A 302 -16.59 -0.20 24.01
C SER A 302 -17.18 -1.42 24.74
N ARG A 303 -16.41 -2.52 24.74
CA ARG A 303 -16.64 -3.82 25.40
C ARG A 303 -17.71 -4.70 24.77
#